data_AF-A0A068T417-F1
#
_entry.id   AF-A0A068T417-F1
#
_cell.length_a   1.000
_cell.length_b   1.000
_cell.length_c   1.000
_cell.angle_alpha   90.00
_cell.angle_beta   90.00
_cell.angle_gamma   90.00
#
_symmetry.space_group_name_H-M   'P 1'
#
loop_
_entity.id
_entity.type
_entity.pdbx_description
1 polymer ?
#
loop_
_entity_poly.entity_id
_entity_poly.type
_entity_poly.pdbx_seq_one_letter_code
_entity_poly.pdbx_strand_id
1 'polypeptide(L)'
;MGEYQNRAVALVTASAGENFSFDREQRSQACLVAAIELFYVLGGSAEGLATAAATAAARPAPAIDTAIGELMKEIAAIGAMKDLDIMQAAYNTLDRQMRAIKVDRARRSLYDRF
;
A
#
# COMPACT_ATOMS: atom_id res chain seq x y z
N MET A 1 7.32 16.82 -5.52
CA MET A 1 7.02 15.55 -4.85
C MET A 1 8.31 14.94 -4.33
N GLY A 2 8.30 14.37 -3.11
CA GLY A 2 9.50 13.76 -2.52
C GLY A 2 9.94 12.50 -3.27
N GLU A 3 11.20 12.08 -3.07
CA GLU A 3 11.77 10.93 -3.79
C GLU A 3 10.95 9.65 -3.60
N TYR A 4 10.56 9.34 -2.37
CA TYR A 4 9.70 8.18 -2.07
C TYR A 4 8.40 8.21 -2.85
N GLN A 5 7.72 9.36 -2.87
CA GLN A 5 6.46 9.54 -3.59
C GLN A 5 6.61 9.33 -5.09
N ASN A 6 7.70 9.85 -5.69
CA ASN A 6 7.99 9.65 -7.10
C ASN A 6 8.19 8.15 -7.42
N ARG A 7 8.93 7.42 -6.57
CA ARG A 7 9.15 5.98 -6.73
C ARG A 7 7.86 5.16 -6.56
N ALA A 8 7.02 5.53 -5.59
CA ALA A 8 5.73 4.88 -5.37
C ALA A 8 4.79 5.07 -6.57
N VAL A 9 4.71 6.29 -7.13
CA VAL A 9 3.93 6.57 -8.35
C VAL A 9 4.47 5.79 -9.54
N ALA A 10 5.79 5.71 -9.70
CA ALA A 10 6.42 4.92 -10.76
C ALA A 10 6.09 3.43 -10.63
N LEU A 11 6.09 2.87 -9.42
CA LEU A 11 5.69 1.48 -9.17
C LEU A 11 4.22 1.24 -9.50
N VAL A 12 3.34 2.10 -9.00
CA VAL A 12 1.89 2.04 -9.27
C VAL A 12 1.60 2.08 -10.77
N THR A 13 2.33 2.92 -11.52
CA THR A 13 2.27 2.99 -12.98
C THR A 13 2.79 1.70 -13.64
N ALA A 14 3.92 1.18 -13.18
CA ALA A 14 4.53 -0.03 -13.72
C ALA A 14 3.67 -1.30 -13.51
N SER A 15 2.94 -1.37 -12.40
CA SER A 15 2.05 -2.49 -12.05
C SER A 15 0.73 -2.50 -12.83
N ALA A 16 0.20 -1.34 -13.20
CA ALA A 16 -1.10 -1.23 -13.88
C ALA A 16 -1.07 -1.55 -15.38
N GLY A 17 0.11 -1.60 -16.01
CA GLY A 17 0.25 -1.79 -17.45
C GLY A 17 -0.28 -0.61 -18.27
N GLU A 18 -0.73 -0.85 -19.50
CA GLU A 18 -1.23 0.19 -20.43
C GLU A 18 -2.56 0.83 -19.99
N ASN A 19 -3.29 0.19 -19.06
CA ASN A 19 -4.58 0.66 -18.54
C ASN A 19 -4.43 1.51 -17.26
N PHE A 20 -3.33 2.25 -17.14
CA PHE A 20 -3.07 3.09 -15.98
C PHE A 20 -4.11 4.20 -15.86
N SER A 21 -5.00 4.08 -14.87
CA SER A 21 -5.82 5.18 -14.39
C SER A 21 -5.62 5.33 -12.89
N PHE A 22 -5.65 6.57 -12.39
CA PHE A 22 -5.81 6.85 -10.96
C PHE A 22 -7.27 6.59 -10.55
N ASP A 23 -7.80 5.42 -10.91
CA ASP A 23 -9.17 5.07 -10.57
C ASP A 23 -9.31 5.03 -9.04
N ARG A 24 -10.27 5.82 -8.56
CA ARG A 24 -10.51 6.04 -7.13
C ARG A 24 -10.89 4.74 -6.45
N GLU A 25 -11.70 3.91 -7.11
CA GLU A 25 -12.15 2.62 -6.59
C GLU A 25 -10.97 1.64 -6.48
N GLN A 26 -10.15 1.54 -7.53
CA GLN A 26 -8.97 0.70 -7.47
C GLN A 26 -7.99 1.14 -6.36
N ARG A 27 -7.78 2.46 -6.18
CA ARG A 27 -6.89 2.97 -5.13
C ARG A 27 -7.46 2.80 -3.72
N SER A 28 -8.78 2.98 -3.53
CA SER A 28 -9.41 2.75 -2.23
C SER A 28 -9.32 1.26 -1.84
N GLN A 29 -9.57 0.36 -2.79
CA GLN A 29 -9.48 -1.08 -2.55
C GLN A 29 -8.04 -1.52 -2.23
N ALA A 30 -7.06 -1.04 -3.00
CA ALA A 30 -5.65 -1.35 -2.74
C ALA A 30 -5.18 -0.83 -1.37
N CYS A 31 -5.62 0.37 -0.98
CA CYS A 31 -5.32 0.93 0.34
C CYS A 31 -5.95 0.10 1.47
N LEU A 32 -7.21 -0.31 1.31
CA LEU A 32 -7.93 -1.13 2.29
C LEU A 32 -7.25 -2.49 2.48
N VAL A 33 -6.88 -3.17 1.40
CA VAL A 33 -6.17 -4.46 1.45
C VAL A 33 -4.85 -4.32 2.21
N ALA A 34 -4.02 -3.31 1.90
CA ALA A 34 -2.75 -3.10 2.59
C ALA A 34 -2.93 -2.82 4.10
N ALA A 35 -3.97 -2.06 4.47
CA ALA A 35 -4.29 -1.80 5.87
C ALA A 35 -4.75 -3.07 6.62
N ILE A 36 -5.55 -3.93 5.95
CA ILE A 36 -5.99 -5.22 6.51
C ILE A 36 -4.80 -6.18 6.69
N GLU A 37 -3.89 -6.25 5.72
CA GLU A 37 -2.68 -7.06 5.82
C GLU A 37 -1.82 -6.63 7.03
N LEU A 38 -1.62 -5.32 7.19
CA LEU A 38 -0.91 -4.78 8.34
C LEU A 38 -1.62 -5.12 9.66
N PHE A 39 -2.95 -4.97 9.72
CA PHE A 39 -3.75 -5.33 10.89
C PHE A 39 -3.56 -6.80 11.30
N TYR A 40 -3.57 -7.73 10.35
CA TYR A 40 -3.35 -9.15 10.64
C TYR A 40 -1.90 -9.45 11.06
N VAL A 41 -0.90 -8.79 10.45
CA VAL A 41 0.51 -8.90 10.89
C VAL A 41 0.71 -8.44 12.33
N LEU A 42 -0.13 -7.50 12.80
CA LEU A 42 -0.14 -7.02 14.18
C LEU A 42 -0.92 -7.91 15.15
N GLY A 43 -1.44 -9.05 14.70
CA GLY A 43 -2.22 -9.99 15.53
C GLY A 43 -3.72 -9.70 15.58
N GLY A 44 -4.23 -8.88 14.66
CA GLY A 44 -5.65 -8.63 14.51
C GLY A 44 -6.44 -9.91 14.20
N SER A 45 -7.72 -9.93 14.61
CA SER A 45 -8.64 -11.05 14.36
C SER A 45 -9.74 -10.65 13.37
N ALA A 46 -10.38 -11.64 12.75
CA ALA A 46 -11.51 -11.39 11.85
C ALA A 46 -12.68 -10.67 12.56
N GLU A 47 -12.94 -11.02 13.82
CA GLU A 47 -13.93 -10.32 14.65
C GLU A 47 -13.54 -8.85 14.89
N GLY A 48 -12.27 -8.60 15.25
CA GLY A 48 -11.77 -7.24 15.44
C GLY A 48 -11.85 -6.40 14.17
N LEU A 49 -11.59 -7.00 13.01
CA LEU A 49 -11.77 -6.33 11.71
C LEU A 49 -13.23 -5.94 11.47
N ALA A 50 -14.17 -6.85 11.73
CA ALA A 50 -15.60 -6.58 11.56
C ALA A 50 -16.08 -5.44 12.48
N THR A 51 -15.64 -5.45 13.74
CA THR A 51 -15.93 -4.37 14.70
C THR A 51 -15.34 -3.03 14.26
N ALA A 52 -14.09 -3.02 13.78
CA ALA A 52 -13.45 -1.81 13.29
C ALA A 52 -14.16 -1.24 12.06
N ALA A 53 -14.57 -2.10 11.11
CA ALA A 53 -15.30 -1.69 9.92
C ALA A 53 -16.66 -1.07 10.26
N ALA A 54 -17.42 -1.70 11.16
CA ALA A 54 -18.70 -1.16 11.63
C ALA A 54 -18.53 0.20 12.34
N THR A 55 -17.47 0.33 13.16
CA THR A 55 -17.14 1.58 13.85
C THR A 55 -16.76 2.70 12.87
N ALA A 56 -15.99 2.38 11.83
CA ALA A 56 -15.59 3.35 10.81
C ALA A 56 -16.80 3.81 9.98
N ALA A 57 -17.70 2.89 9.61
CA ALA A 57 -18.91 3.19 8.84
C ALA A 57 -19.92 4.08 9.60
N ALA A 58 -19.91 4.04 10.93
CA ALA A 58 -20.77 4.89 11.76
C ALA A 58 -20.29 6.35 11.87
N ARG A 59 -19.09 6.69 11.39
CA ARG A 59 -18.50 8.02 11.48
C ARG A 59 -18.61 8.77 10.15
N PRO A 60 -18.80 10.10 10.16
CA PRO A 60 -18.65 10.90 8.95
C PRO A 60 -17.25 10.71 8.35
N ALA A 61 -17.18 10.60 7.03
CA ALA A 61 -15.90 10.47 6.34
C ALA A 61 -15.07 11.77 6.53
N PRO A 62 -13.85 11.68 7.08
CA PRO A 62 -12.99 12.84 7.22
C PRO A 62 -12.46 13.31 5.86
N ALA A 63 -11.91 14.53 5.82
CA ALA A 63 -11.13 14.99 4.69
C ALA A 63 -9.90 14.08 4.45
N ILE A 64 -9.45 14.00 3.19
CA ILE A 64 -8.41 13.05 2.76
C ILE A 64 -7.07 13.27 3.47
N ASP A 65 -6.70 14.53 3.68
CA ASP A 65 -5.50 14.95 4.40
C ASP A 65 -5.55 14.52 5.88
N THR A 66 -6.69 14.72 6.55
CA THR A 66 -6.92 14.24 7.91
C THR A 66 -6.82 12.71 7.99
N ALA A 67 -7.45 11.99 7.06
CA ALA A 67 -7.38 10.53 7.02
C ALA A 67 -5.95 10.01 6.83
N ILE A 68 -5.18 10.64 5.93
CA ILE A 68 -3.77 10.31 5.71
C ILE A 68 -2.95 10.61 6.98
N GLY A 69 -3.18 11.76 7.62
CA GLY A 69 -2.48 12.14 8.85
C GLY A 69 -2.68 11.14 9.99
N GLU A 70 -3.93 10.73 10.23
CA GLU A 70 -4.25 9.71 11.24
C GLU A 70 -3.59 8.36 10.95
N LEU A 71 -3.63 7.92 9.69
CA LEU A 71 -2.96 6.68 9.29
C LEU A 71 -1.44 6.77 9.50
N MET A 72 -0.81 7.89 9.12
CA MET A 72 0.62 8.11 9.30
C MET A 72 1.02 8.11 10.78
N LYS A 73 0.19 8.67 11.66
CA LYS A 73 0.39 8.66 13.10
C LYS A 73 0.42 7.22 13.64
N GLU A 74 -0.54 6.38 13.24
CA GLU A 74 -0.56 4.96 13.66
C GLU A 74 0.62 4.16 13.09
N ILE A 75 1.00 4.39 11.84
CA ILE A 75 2.19 3.76 11.23
C ILE A 75 3.47 4.13 12.01
N ALA A 76 3.61 5.37 12.43
CA ALA A 76 4.73 5.80 13.25
C ALA A 76 4.76 5.11 14.63
N ALA A 77 3.60 4.97 15.28
CA ALA A 77 3.47 4.23 16.54
C ALA A 77 3.84 2.75 16.37
N ILE A 78 3.42 2.12 15.27
CA ILE A 78 3.80 0.74 14.93
C ILE A 78 5.30 0.61 14.71
N GLY A 79 5.90 1.58 14.00
CA GLY A 79 7.35 1.65 13.80
C GLY A 79 8.12 1.67 15.13
N ALA A 80 7.71 2.56 16.04
CA ALA A 80 8.29 2.65 17.37
C ALA A 80 8.10 1.35 18.18
N MET A 81 6.92 0.74 18.13
CA MET A 81 6.61 -0.52 18.81
C MET A 81 7.46 -1.69 18.30
N LYS A 82 7.83 -1.69 17.02
CA LYS A 82 8.56 -2.79 16.37
C LYS A 82 10.04 -2.51 16.16
N ASP A 83 10.55 -1.39 16.66
CA ASP A 83 11.92 -0.91 16.41
C ASP A 83 12.24 -0.91 14.90
N LEU A 84 11.31 -0.37 14.10
CA LEU A 84 11.36 -0.39 12.65
C LEU A 84 11.48 1.03 12.09
N ASP A 85 12.49 1.25 11.25
CA ASP A 85 12.52 2.42 10.36
C ASP A 85 11.44 2.26 9.28
N ILE A 86 10.33 2.95 9.46
CA ILE A 86 9.16 2.91 8.57
C ILE A 86 9.50 3.37 7.15
N MET A 87 10.41 4.33 6.99
CA MET A 87 10.79 4.84 5.68
C MET A 87 11.64 3.81 4.95
N GLN A 88 12.62 3.23 5.65
CA GLN A 88 13.46 2.18 5.07
C GLN A 88 12.64 0.93 4.71
N ALA A 89 11.68 0.54 5.55
CA ALA A 89 10.76 -0.55 5.26
C ALA A 89 9.92 -0.28 4.00
N ALA A 90 9.46 0.96 3.84
CA ALA A 90 8.70 1.38 2.67
C ALA A 90 9.56 1.35 1.38
N TYR A 91 10.77 1.90 1.41
CA TYR A 91 11.71 1.84 0.28
C TYR A 91 12.05 0.40 -0.11
N ASN A 92 12.36 -0.46 0.87
CA ASN A 92 12.66 -1.87 0.63
C ASN A 92 11.51 -2.60 -0.08
N THR A 93 10.27 -2.22 0.25
CA THR A 93 9.07 -2.78 -0.37
C THR A 93 8.93 -2.32 -1.82
N LEU A 94 9.09 -1.02 -2.08
CA LEU A 94 9.06 -0.47 -3.45
C LEU A 94 10.11 -1.13 -4.35
N ASP A 95 11.34 -1.24 -3.85
CA ASP A 95 12.46 -1.82 -4.60
C ASP A 95 12.24 -3.31 -4.89
N ARG A 96 11.71 -4.06 -3.92
CA ARG A 96 11.38 -5.49 -4.10
C ARG A 96 10.33 -5.69 -5.19
N GLN A 97 9.23 -4.94 -5.14
CA GLN A 97 8.15 -5.05 -6.11
C GLN A 97 8.59 -4.59 -7.51
N MET A 98 9.34 -3.49 -7.59
CA MET A 98 9.87 -3.00 -8.87
C MET A 98 10.81 -4.03 -9.52
N ARG A 99 11.65 -4.70 -8.72
CA ARG A 99 12.49 -5.81 -9.22
C ARG A 99 11.65 -6.97 -9.74
N ALA A 100 10.59 -7.36 -9.04
CA ALA A 100 9.69 -8.44 -9.48
C ALA A 100 9.06 -8.13 -10.85
N ILE A 101 8.54 -6.91 -11.05
CA ILE A 101 7.96 -6.48 -12.34
C ILE A 101 8.99 -6.55 -13.47
N LYS A 102 10.23 -6.12 -13.22
CA LYS A 102 11.31 -6.17 -14.22
C LYS A 102 11.62 -7.61 -14.63
N VAL A 103 11.71 -8.53 -13.66
CA VAL A 103 11.94 -9.96 -13.92
C VAL A 103 10.80 -10.56 -14.74
N ASP A 104 9.54 -10.27 -14.39
CA ASP A 104 8.38 -10.81 -15.10
C ASP A 104 8.25 -10.27 -16.53
N ARG A 105 8.64 -9.01 -16.76
CA ARG A 105 8.71 -8.45 -18.13
C ARG A 105 9.83 -9.08 -18.95
N ALA A 106 11.00 -9.28 -18.36
CA ALA A 106 12.13 -9.94 -19.02
C ALA A 106 11.78 -11.38 -19.42
N ARG A 107 11.08 -12.12 -18.54
CA ARG A 107 10.58 -13.47 -18.84
C ARG A 107 9.60 -13.47 -20.01
N ARG A 108 8.61 -12.58 -20.03
CA ARG A 108 7.64 -12.47 -21.14
C ARG A 108 8.31 -12.16 -22.48
N SER A 109 9.25 -11.20 -22.51
CA SER A 109 10.01 -10.86 -23.72
C SER A 109 10.87 -12.00 -24.28
N LEU A 110 11.25 -12.99 -23.45
CA LEU A 110 11.94 -14.20 -23.91
C LEU A 110 10.97 -15.20 -24.53
N TYR A 111 9.73 -15.30 -24.03
CA TYR A 111 8.70 -16.17 -24.60
C TYR A 111 8.13 -15.63 -25.92
N ASP A 112 7.95 -14.31 -26.06
CA ASP A 112 7.43 -13.70 -27.30
C ASP A 112 8.44 -13.75 -28.48
N ARG A 113 9.66 -14.23 -28.25
CA ARG A 113 10.72 -14.37 -29.26
C ARG A 113 10.83 -15.78 -29.86
N PHE A 114 9.99 -16.71 -29.42
CA PHE A 114 9.86 -18.07 -29.96
C PHE A 114 8.43 -18.34 -30.40
#